data_AF-A0A2E4Y608-F1
#
_entry.id   AF-A0A2E4Y608-F1
#
_cell.length_a   1.000
_cell.length_b   1.000
_cell.length_c   1.000
_cell.angle_alpha   90.00
_cell.angle_beta   90.00
_cell.angle_gamma   90.00
#
_symmetry.space_group_name_H-M   'P 1'
#
loop_
_entity.id
_entity.type
_entity.pdbx_description
1 polymer ?
#
loop_
_entity_poly.entity_id
_entity_poly.type
_entity_poly.pdbx_seq_one_letter_code
_entity_poly.pdbx_strand_id
1 'polypeptide(L)'
;MIRFILFFLILFSFSKYLFAEAPPVILEDGKDFYEIGLNLDILEDPTGKLTIDDVNSSEWEGKFKKSQDKIPNFGLSRSAFWLKIKINNESKNKDWLFSYNYYNQDKITFFKKLNNKWKRKMTGDLFPLDTREKKVRPFIFKISPKKG
;
A
#
# COMPACT_ATOMS: atom_id res chain seq x y z
N MET A 1 28.36 -25.68 32.07
CA MET A 1 27.33 -24.61 32.22
C MET A 1 27.53 -23.44 31.26
N ILE A 2 28.72 -22.84 31.12
CA ILE A 2 28.96 -21.69 30.22
C ILE A 2 28.75 -22.02 28.72
N ARG A 3 29.02 -23.26 28.29
CA ARG A 3 28.82 -23.74 26.91
C ARG A 3 27.35 -23.77 26.46
N PHE A 4 26.40 -23.96 27.38
CA PHE A 4 24.96 -23.95 27.08
C PHE A 4 24.40 -22.52 26.96
N ILE A 5 24.99 -21.55 27.68
CA ILE A 5 24.57 -20.14 27.65
C ILE A 5 24.94 -19.49 26.30
N LEU A 6 26.10 -19.84 25.73
CA LEU A 6 26.51 -19.37 24.40
C LEU A 6 25.63 -19.91 23.26
N PHE A 7 25.09 -21.13 23.40
CA PHE A 7 24.17 -21.71 22.41
C PHE A 7 22.81 -20.99 22.42
N PHE A 8 22.36 -20.53 23.60
CA PHE A 8 21.10 -19.78 23.74
C PHE A 8 21.20 -18.35 23.21
N LEU A 9 22.36 -17.69 23.31
CA LEU A 9 22.63 -16.35 22.76
C LEU A 9 22.76 -16.33 21.22
N ILE A 10 23.22 -17.43 20.61
CA ILE A 10 23.29 -17.57 19.14
C ILE A 10 21.90 -17.82 18.54
N LEU A 11 21.02 -18.57 19.24
CA LEU A 11 19.63 -18.76 18.81
C LEU A 11 18.77 -17.48 18.89
N PHE A 12 19.07 -16.57 19.82
CA PHE A 12 18.34 -15.30 19.94
C PHE A 12 18.74 -14.25 18.89
N SER A 13 19.92 -14.40 18.28
CA SER A 13 20.46 -13.49 17.27
C SER A 13 19.96 -13.78 15.85
N PHE A 14 19.17 -14.85 15.67
CA PHE A 14 18.47 -15.20 14.44
C PHE A 14 16.97 -14.94 14.50
N SER A 15 16.51 -14.04 15.38
CA SER A 15 15.24 -13.36 15.15
C SER A 15 15.43 -12.42 13.94
N LYS A 16 15.48 -13.03 12.75
CA LYS A 16 15.21 -12.32 11.51
C LYS A 16 13.94 -11.54 11.79
N TYR A 17 14.03 -10.22 11.72
CA TYR A 17 12.87 -9.36 11.62
C TYR A 17 12.12 -9.84 10.38
N LEU A 18 11.23 -10.82 10.56
CA LEU A 18 10.14 -11.06 9.64
C LEU A 18 9.34 -9.77 9.73
N PHE A 19 9.63 -8.84 8.82
CA PHE A 19 8.77 -7.71 8.57
C PHE A 19 7.43 -8.32 8.16
N ALA A 20 6.55 -8.47 9.15
CA ALA A 20 5.22 -9.00 8.92
C ALA A 20 4.52 -8.00 8.01
N GLU A 21 4.17 -8.44 6.81
CA GLU A 21 3.37 -7.64 5.90
C GLU A 21 2.08 -7.20 6.57
N ALA A 22 1.56 -6.05 6.14
CA ALA A 22 0.27 -5.59 6.59
C ALA A 22 -0.84 -6.64 6.30
N PRO A 23 -1.81 -6.83 7.20
CA PRO A 23 -2.93 -7.71 6.96
C PRO A 23 -3.79 -7.17 5.79
N PRO A 24 -4.43 -8.04 5.00
CA PRO A 24 -5.33 -7.59 3.94
C PRO A 24 -6.53 -6.83 4.52
N VAL A 25 -7.11 -5.94 3.71
CA VAL A 25 -8.48 -5.45 3.95
C VAL A 25 -9.45 -6.54 3.53
N ILE A 26 -10.31 -6.97 4.45
CA ILE A 26 -11.39 -7.92 4.18
C ILE A 26 -12.68 -7.11 3.92
N LEU A 27 -13.19 -7.18 2.70
CA LEU A 27 -14.45 -6.54 2.31
C LEU A 27 -15.61 -7.49 2.59
N GLU A 28 -16.60 -7.04 3.34
CA GLU A 28 -17.67 -7.85 3.93
C GLU A 28 -19.04 -7.27 3.55
N ASP A 29 -20.08 -8.12 3.54
CA ASP A 29 -21.45 -7.66 3.35
C ASP A 29 -21.88 -6.77 4.53
N GLY A 30 -22.58 -5.66 4.24
CA GLY A 30 -23.13 -4.76 5.27
C GLY A 30 -22.15 -3.71 5.81
N LYS A 31 -20.92 -3.64 5.29
CA LYS A 31 -19.93 -2.62 5.66
C LYS A 31 -19.45 -1.85 4.43
N ASP A 32 -19.78 -0.56 4.37
CA ASP A 32 -19.52 0.26 3.18
C ASP A 32 -18.19 1.05 3.23
N PHE A 33 -17.56 1.14 4.40
CA PHE A 33 -16.37 1.98 4.61
C PHE A 33 -15.29 1.29 5.45
N TYR A 34 -14.04 1.50 5.04
CA TYR A 34 -12.84 0.92 5.65
C TYR A 34 -11.75 1.99 5.75
N GLU A 35 -11.26 2.23 6.97
CA GLU A 35 -9.98 2.88 7.18
C GLU A 35 -8.87 1.85 6.98
N ILE A 36 -8.03 2.06 5.98
CA ILE A 36 -7.07 1.04 5.52
C ILE A 36 -5.64 1.30 5.98
N GLY A 37 -5.39 2.35 6.77
CA GLY A 37 -4.01 2.76 7.09
C GLY A 37 -3.18 1.67 7.73
N LEU A 38 -3.77 0.84 8.60
CA LEU A 38 -3.10 -0.30 9.25
C LEU A 38 -2.95 -1.53 8.34
N ASN A 39 -3.54 -1.50 7.15
CA ASN A 39 -3.48 -2.53 6.12
C ASN A 39 -2.50 -2.17 4.99
N LEU A 40 -1.72 -1.08 5.16
CA LEU A 40 -0.74 -0.63 4.20
C LEU A 40 0.65 -1.13 4.54
N ASP A 41 1.36 -1.58 3.52
CA ASP A 41 2.80 -1.69 3.49
C ASP A 41 3.36 -0.45 2.77
N ILE A 42 4.38 0.18 3.34
CA ILE A 42 4.89 1.49 2.90
C ILE A 42 6.38 1.38 2.59
N LEU A 43 6.78 1.92 1.44
CA LEU A 43 8.17 2.09 1.04
C LEU A 43 8.41 3.56 0.68
N GLU A 44 9.37 4.20 1.35
CA GLU A 44 9.86 5.51 0.97
C GLU A 44 10.93 5.36 -0.13
N ASP A 45 10.78 6.13 -1.20
CA ASP A 45 11.75 6.30 -2.27
C ASP A 45 12.22 7.76 -2.31
N PRO A 46 13.34 8.08 -1.63
CA PRO A 46 13.91 9.43 -1.62
C PRO A 46 14.38 9.90 -3.00
N THR A 47 14.60 8.98 -3.95
CA THR A 47 15.03 9.33 -5.31
C THR A 47 13.87 9.72 -6.21
N GLY A 48 12.67 9.22 -5.91
CA GLY A 48 11.48 9.35 -6.74
C GLY A 48 11.57 8.66 -8.10
N LYS A 49 12.52 7.73 -8.27
CA LYS A 49 12.85 7.10 -9.56
C LYS A 49 12.37 5.66 -9.66
N LEU A 50 11.97 5.02 -8.56
CA LEU A 50 11.48 3.65 -8.62
C LEU A 50 10.25 3.56 -9.52
N THR A 51 10.12 2.44 -10.22
CA THR A 51 8.98 2.10 -11.06
C THR A 51 8.12 1.01 -10.40
N ILE A 52 6.95 0.71 -10.99
CA ILE A 52 6.11 -0.38 -10.51
C ILE A 52 6.82 -1.74 -10.61
N ASP A 53 7.72 -1.93 -11.59
CA ASP A 53 8.45 -3.18 -11.73
C ASP A 53 9.58 -3.27 -10.70
N ASP A 54 10.27 -2.15 -10.42
CA ASP A 54 11.30 -2.09 -9.39
C ASP A 54 10.75 -2.45 -8.00
N VAL A 55 9.64 -1.82 -7.59
CA VAL A 55 9.06 -2.05 -6.25
C VAL A 55 8.42 -3.43 -6.09
N ASN A 56 8.21 -4.17 -7.18
CA ASN A 56 7.79 -5.57 -7.17
C ASN A 56 8.95 -6.55 -7.38
N SER A 57 10.19 -6.07 -7.53
CA SER A 57 11.37 -6.94 -7.57
C SER A 57 11.73 -7.46 -6.18
N SER A 58 12.41 -8.60 -6.13
CA SER A 58 12.88 -9.20 -4.86
C SER A 58 13.77 -8.28 -4.04
N GLU A 59 14.49 -7.35 -4.69
CA GLU A 59 15.34 -6.38 -4.00
C GLU A 59 14.54 -5.38 -3.16
N TRP A 60 13.38 -4.93 -3.66
CA TRP A 60 12.58 -3.88 -3.04
C TRP A 60 11.38 -4.40 -2.27
N GLU A 61 10.84 -5.57 -2.63
CA GLU A 61 9.68 -6.16 -1.98
C GLU A 61 9.89 -6.32 -0.46
N GLY A 62 11.09 -6.74 -0.04
CA GLY A 62 11.45 -6.89 1.38
C GLY A 62 11.74 -5.58 2.12
N LYS A 63 11.76 -4.42 1.43
CA LYS A 63 12.02 -3.11 2.05
C LYS A 63 10.73 -2.38 2.45
N PHE A 64 9.57 -2.89 2.04
CA PHE A 64 8.29 -2.39 2.51
C PHE A 64 8.13 -2.63 4.02
N LYS A 65 7.61 -1.62 4.72
CA LYS A 65 7.32 -1.69 6.15
C LYS A 65 5.84 -1.55 6.39
N LYS A 66 5.27 -2.45 7.20
CA LYS A 66 3.89 -2.33 7.65
C LYS A 66 3.66 -0.99 8.36
N SER A 67 2.62 -0.28 7.92
CA SER A 67 2.11 0.91 8.57
C SER A 67 1.65 0.63 10.00
N GLN A 68 1.98 1.55 10.91
CA GLN A 68 1.53 1.53 12.31
C GLN A 68 0.44 2.55 12.59
N ASP A 69 0.06 3.35 11.59
CA ASP A 69 -0.86 4.47 11.74
C ASP A 69 -2.17 4.20 11.01
N LYS A 70 -3.28 4.59 11.64
CA LYS A 70 -4.60 4.56 10.99
C LYS A 70 -4.67 5.52 9.80
N ILE A 71 -3.95 6.62 9.88
CA ILE A 71 -3.82 7.65 8.84
C ILE A 71 -2.33 7.98 8.72
N PRO A 72 -1.56 7.27 7.88
CA PRO A 72 -0.14 7.55 7.70
C PRO A 72 0.09 8.99 7.23
N ASN A 73 1.03 9.67 7.88
CA ASN A 73 1.42 11.03 7.55
C ASN A 73 2.94 11.07 7.33
N PHE A 74 3.35 11.51 6.15
CA PHE A 74 4.76 11.53 5.75
C PHE A 74 5.42 12.91 5.93
N GLY A 75 4.69 13.86 6.52
CA GLY A 75 5.12 15.24 6.67
C GLY A 75 5.39 15.93 5.32
N LEU A 76 6.20 16.99 5.36
CA LEU A 76 6.71 17.63 4.17
C LEU A 76 7.97 16.88 3.71
N SER A 77 7.85 16.10 2.65
CA SER A 77 8.96 15.36 2.06
C SER A 77 8.95 15.49 0.54
N ARG A 78 10.14 15.42 -0.07
CA ARG A 78 10.30 15.33 -1.53
C ARG A 78 10.35 13.89 -2.03
N SER A 79 10.37 12.91 -1.13
CA SER A 79 10.37 11.49 -1.46
C SER A 79 9.05 11.08 -2.14
N ALA A 80 9.12 10.06 -2.99
CA ALA A 80 7.93 9.33 -3.40
C ALA A 80 7.61 8.26 -2.33
N PHE A 81 6.34 8.07 -2.01
CA PHE A 81 5.90 7.02 -1.09
C PHE A 81 5.08 5.99 -1.85
N TRP A 82 5.55 4.75 -1.85
CA TRP A 82 4.86 3.60 -2.41
C TRP A 82 4.00 2.95 -1.34
N LEU A 83 2.70 2.88 -1.60
CA LEU A 83 1.72 2.25 -0.71
C LEU A 83 1.23 0.96 -1.38
N LYS A 84 1.52 -0.17 -0.75
CA LYS A 84 1.03 -1.50 -1.14
C LYS A 84 -0.13 -1.88 -0.24
N ILE A 85 -1.21 -2.37 -0.84
CA ILE A 85 -2.41 -2.84 -0.14
C ILE A 85 -2.83 -4.19 -0.70
N LYS A 86 -3.22 -5.10 0.19
CA LYS A 86 -3.84 -6.37 -0.14
C LYS A 86 -5.34 -6.28 0.16
N ILE A 87 -6.17 -6.73 -0.77
CA ILE A 87 -7.62 -6.69 -0.64
C ILE A 87 -8.16 -8.10 -0.88
N ASN A 88 -8.90 -8.63 0.09
CA ASN A 88 -9.71 -9.83 -0.07
C ASN A 88 -11.19 -9.41 -0.09
N ASN A 89 -11.94 -9.85 -1.10
CA ASN A 89 -13.35 -9.51 -1.22
C ASN A 89 -14.22 -10.71 -0.87
N GLU A 90 -14.82 -10.70 0.31
CA GLU A 90 -15.75 -11.74 0.77
C GLU A 90 -17.21 -11.32 0.56
N SER A 91 -17.44 -10.02 0.32
CA SER A 91 -18.75 -9.44 0.04
C SER A 91 -19.32 -9.88 -1.31
N LYS A 92 -20.63 -9.66 -1.48
CA LYS A 92 -21.33 -9.76 -2.76
C LYS A 92 -21.06 -8.55 -3.65
N ASN A 93 -20.63 -7.42 -3.07
CA ASN A 93 -20.32 -6.22 -3.82
C ASN A 93 -19.01 -6.38 -4.61
N LYS A 94 -19.08 -6.15 -5.91
CA LYS A 94 -17.92 -6.21 -6.80
C LYS A 94 -17.35 -4.83 -7.11
N ASP A 95 -18.04 -3.76 -6.77
CA ASP A 95 -17.67 -2.40 -7.14
C ASP A 95 -17.38 -1.57 -5.89
N TRP A 96 -16.09 -1.29 -5.72
CA TRP A 96 -15.57 -0.54 -4.58
C TRP A 96 -14.80 0.67 -5.05
N LEU A 97 -14.72 1.67 -4.17
CA LEU A 97 -13.98 2.90 -4.41
C LEU A 97 -12.80 2.96 -3.46
N PHE A 98 -11.59 3.08 -4.02
CA PHE A 98 -10.42 3.50 -3.26
C PHE A 98 -10.40 5.02 -3.24
N SER A 99 -10.41 5.61 -2.04
CA SER A 99 -10.44 7.06 -1.86
C SER A 99 -9.16 7.55 -1.21
N TYR A 100 -8.46 8.47 -1.87
CA TYR A 100 -7.36 9.22 -1.27
C TYR A 100 -7.82 10.65 -0.97
N ASN A 101 -7.87 10.99 0.32
CA ASN A 101 -8.58 12.17 0.81
C ASN A 101 -7.72 13.45 0.94
N TYR A 102 -6.40 13.37 0.70
CA TYR A 102 -5.54 14.56 0.71
C TYR A 102 -5.53 15.22 -0.67
N TYR A 103 -6.41 16.20 -0.88
CA TYR A 103 -6.70 16.77 -2.19
C TYR A 103 -5.59 17.65 -2.77
N ASN A 104 -4.66 18.12 -1.94
CA ASN A 104 -3.49 18.93 -2.33
C ASN A 104 -2.29 18.06 -2.76
N GLN A 105 -2.48 16.77 -2.98
CA GLN A 105 -1.39 15.91 -3.42
C GLN A 105 -1.04 16.21 -4.88
N ASP A 106 0.14 16.77 -5.11
CA ASP A 106 0.64 17.17 -6.43
C ASP A 106 0.50 16.07 -7.49
N LYS A 107 0.90 14.85 -7.13
CA LYS A 107 0.88 13.67 -8.00
C LYS A 107 0.52 12.41 -7.21
N ILE A 108 -0.40 11.64 -7.75
CA ILE A 108 -0.79 10.30 -7.31
C ILE A 108 -0.77 9.39 -8.54
N THR A 109 -0.16 8.22 -8.38
CA THR A 109 -0.23 7.16 -9.39
C THR A 109 -0.83 5.92 -8.77
N PHE A 110 -1.97 5.49 -9.30
CA PHE A 110 -2.65 4.27 -8.91
C PHE A 110 -2.27 3.15 -9.86
N PHE A 111 -1.77 2.05 -9.31
CA PHE A 111 -1.45 0.84 -10.05
C PHE A 111 -2.41 -0.27 -9.65
N LYS A 112 -2.97 -0.97 -10.64
CA LYS A 112 -3.71 -2.22 -10.43
C LYS A 112 -3.32 -3.27 -11.45
N LYS A 113 -3.27 -4.53 -11.04
CA LYS A 113 -2.95 -5.64 -11.94
C LYS A 113 -4.24 -6.12 -12.60
N LEU A 114 -4.28 -6.14 -13.93
CA LEU A 114 -5.37 -6.68 -14.74
C LEU A 114 -4.80 -7.65 -15.78
N ASN A 115 -5.26 -8.90 -15.79
CA ASN A 115 -4.73 -9.96 -16.66
C ASN A 115 -3.19 -10.06 -16.60
N ASN A 116 -2.65 -10.10 -15.39
CA ASN A 116 -1.21 -10.13 -15.09
C ASN A 116 -0.39 -8.91 -15.57
N LYS A 117 -1.02 -7.87 -16.11
CA LYS A 117 -0.34 -6.63 -16.52
C LYS A 117 -0.68 -5.48 -15.58
N TRP A 118 0.32 -4.66 -15.24
CA TRP A 118 0.09 -3.43 -14.50
C TRP A 118 -0.64 -2.40 -15.36
N LYS A 119 -1.74 -1.88 -14.83
CA LYS A 119 -2.45 -0.72 -15.36
C LYS A 119 -2.18 0.46 -14.44
N ARG A 120 -1.77 1.57 -15.05
CA ARG A 120 -1.41 2.81 -14.37
C ARG A 120 -2.47 3.86 -14.64
N LYS A 121 -2.86 4.59 -13.60
CA LYS A 121 -3.66 5.83 -13.71
C LYS A 121 -3.00 6.92 -12.88
N MET A 122 -2.76 8.07 -13.49
CA MET A 122 -2.08 9.20 -12.87
C MET A 122 -3.01 10.39 -12.78
N THR A 123 -2.96 11.10 -11.65
CA THR A 123 -3.74 12.31 -11.37
C THR A 123 -3.03 13.08 -10.26
N GLY A 124 -3.59 14.20 -9.81
CA GLY A 124 -3.10 14.97 -8.68
C GLY A 124 -3.64 16.39 -8.76
N ASP A 125 -3.14 17.27 -7.90
CA ASP A 125 -3.49 18.68 -7.95
C ASP A 125 -2.82 19.42 -9.11
N LEU A 126 -1.66 18.92 -9.57
CA LEU A 126 -0.95 19.45 -10.75
C LEU A 126 -1.50 18.92 -12.09
N PHE A 127 -2.56 18.11 -12.07
CA PHE A 127 -3.16 17.50 -13.26
C PHE A 127 -4.55 18.08 -13.55
N PRO A 128 -4.96 18.19 -14.83
CA PRO A 128 -6.32 18.61 -15.19
C PRO A 128 -7.41 17.77 -14.52
N LEU A 129 -8.53 18.40 -14.16
CA LEU A 129 -9.63 17.72 -13.44
C LEU A 129 -10.23 16.50 -14.17
N ASP A 130 -10.10 16.44 -15.50
CA ASP A 130 -10.59 15.34 -16.32
C ASP A 130 -9.73 14.06 -16.21
N THR A 131 -8.51 14.14 -15.65
CA THR A 131 -7.73 12.94 -15.32
C THR A 131 -8.30 12.17 -14.12
N ARG A 132 -9.16 12.83 -13.31
CA ARG A 132 -9.82 12.23 -12.14
C ARG A 132 -10.94 11.27 -12.57
N GLU A 133 -11.07 10.14 -11.88
CA GLU A 133 -12.17 9.18 -12.14
C GLU A 133 -13.55 9.73 -11.83
N LYS A 134 -13.63 10.54 -10.79
CA LYS A 134 -14.80 11.33 -10.42
C LYS A 134 -14.34 12.75 -10.16
N LYS A 135 -15.08 13.73 -10.68
CA LYS A 135 -14.82 15.16 -10.48
C LYS A 135 -15.29 15.62 -9.09
N VAL A 136 -14.67 15.05 -8.06
CA VAL A 136 -14.91 15.35 -6.65
C VAL A 136 -13.57 15.69 -5.97
N ARG A 137 -13.63 16.21 -4.73
CA ARG A 137 -12.43 16.61 -3.97
C ARG A 137 -11.45 15.44 -3.73
N PRO A 138 -11.86 14.28 -3.18
CA PRO A 138 -10.94 13.16 -3.02
C PRO A 138 -10.56 12.55 -4.37
N PHE A 139 -9.35 12.02 -4.47
CA PHE A 139 -8.93 11.24 -5.63
C PHE A 139 -9.51 9.84 -5.52
N ILE A 140 -10.49 9.54 -6.37
CA ILE A 140 -11.21 8.26 -6.39
C ILE A 140 -10.64 7.35 -7.47
N PHE A 141 -10.47 6.07 -7.16
CA PHE A 141 -10.14 5.02 -8.10
C PHE A 141 -11.15 3.87 -7.96
N LYS A 142 -11.79 3.45 -9.06
CA LYS A 142 -12.65 2.27 -9.01
C LYS A 142 -11.82 0.99 -9.00
N ILE A 143 -12.15 0.12 -8.06
CA ILE A 143 -11.58 -1.20 -7.94
C ILE A 143 -12.70 -2.23 -7.97
N SER A 144 -12.44 -3.35 -8.64
CA SER A 144 -13.36 -4.48 -8.69
C SER A 144 -12.63 -5.75 -8.28
N PRO A 145 -12.25 -5.89 -6.99
CA PRO A 145 -11.53 -7.07 -6.51
C PRO A 145 -12.39 -8.32 -6.74
N LYS A 146 -11.76 -9.36 -7.29
CA LYS A 146 -12.41 -10.66 -7.45
C LYS A 146 -12.83 -11.16 -6.07
N LYS A 147 -13.99 -11.82 -6.01
CA LYS A 147 -14.41 -12.51 -4.80
C LYS A 147 -13.38 -13.59 -4.46
N GLY A 148 -12.96 -13.64 -3.21
CA GLY A 148 -12.14 -14.70 -2.64
C GLY A 148 -12.85 -16.03 -2.58
#